data_AF-A0A2X2BLU4-F1
#
_entry.id   AF-A0A2X2BLU4-F1
#
_cell.length_a   1.000
_cell.length_b   1.000
_cell.length_c   1.000
_cell.angle_alpha   90.00
_cell.angle_beta   90.00
_cell.angle_gamma   90.00
#
_symmetry.space_group_name_H-M   'P 1'
#
loop_
_entity.id
_entity.type
_entity.pdbx_description
1 polymer ?
#
loop_
_entity_poly.entity_id
_entity_poly.type
_entity_poly.pdbx_seq_one_letter_code
_entity_poly.pdbx_strand_id
1 'polypeptide(L)'
;MIKKILDILPIFGKKDVDITEQYLQGSLVLLAIFDESLPKRALDYVLTGTNPEILFELNKLDAAKAAVYFHRAGTLEWWYASNVDTGKYGKVITQGLNARHKLYSKVGESFSLEQVARFAKVIAAACQDINIKVTTTQVPTWVIYLLVDAFYTTYDNARNLNLEHRKHWSMEFIANMVEAEANIGGENALFAIFDRKDVSEYYAANLKRIYELCDLKDYLLSHQEFVRKELVEKLSANGLVELINYLNKNTILRDTFADIIVLLATSSLRTVKKTAEPILNTLPAEIVKENLTHVLMNGTPKQRTQAADLFARQGENRDVLAEALKHETSKAVIKSIESALQRFCVADNANTVEAIKAPDFTPLEDTPLPDSARDILVNNFNEMLVKAKENAEREIEENKTSKHSYNWAQRHYKDLSKIDEKQCRALVDKLNSGQGTIQVNEIQIIKHKNRIPNLPEYTFFHAVRVITNNRQHADHFSSHYFNSDIPERLLSDIELRHVENVLERCHFKRATRITAALCLESYQDGLRRFP
;
A
#
# COMPACT_ATOMS: atom_id res chain seq x y z
N MET A 1 0.34 28.16 -32.19
CA MET A 1 0.84 28.32 -30.80
C MET A 1 1.46 27.02 -30.26
N ILE A 2 0.86 25.84 -30.42
CA ILE A 2 1.48 24.54 -30.03
C ILE A 2 2.80 24.26 -30.77
N LYS A 3 2.86 24.54 -32.09
CA LYS A 3 4.10 24.46 -32.88
C LYS A 3 5.18 25.38 -32.30
N LYS A 4 4.82 26.62 -31.95
CA LYS A 4 5.72 27.58 -31.27
C LYS A 4 6.23 27.06 -29.92
N ILE A 5 5.42 26.41 -29.08
CA ILE A 5 5.88 25.91 -27.76
C ILE A 5 6.74 24.64 -27.86
N LEU A 6 6.50 23.79 -28.86
CA LEU A 6 7.42 22.68 -29.16
C LEU A 6 8.71 23.18 -29.84
N ASP A 7 8.65 24.30 -30.57
CA ASP A 7 9.79 25.03 -31.12
C ASP A 7 10.48 25.98 -30.10
N ILE A 8 10.06 25.98 -28.81
CA ILE A 8 10.61 26.85 -27.75
C ILE A 8 11.83 26.24 -27.03
N LEU A 9 12.03 24.92 -27.07
CA LEU A 9 13.23 24.27 -26.51
C LEU A 9 14.55 24.89 -27.04
N PRO A 10 14.66 25.27 -28.33
CA PRO A 10 15.78 26.05 -28.87
C PRO A 10 15.87 27.53 -28.46
N ILE A 11 14.86 28.13 -27.81
CA ILE A 11 14.75 29.60 -27.67
C ILE A 11 15.22 30.11 -26.30
N PHE A 12 15.12 29.34 -25.22
CA PHE A 12 15.50 29.81 -23.87
C PHE A 12 16.80 29.22 -23.32
N GLY A 13 17.38 28.24 -24.02
CA GLY A 13 18.57 27.53 -23.62
C GLY A 13 19.52 27.30 -24.79
N LYS A 14 20.82 27.33 -24.54
CA LYS A 14 21.81 26.92 -25.55
C LYS A 14 21.66 25.41 -25.75
N LYS A 15 21.66 24.92 -27.00
CA LYS A 15 21.64 23.47 -27.29
C LYS A 15 22.93 22.78 -26.88
N ASP A 16 24.03 23.54 -26.85
CA ASP A 16 25.37 23.09 -26.49
C ASP A 16 25.66 23.38 -25.01
N VAL A 17 24.79 22.88 -24.12
CA VAL A 17 24.97 22.92 -22.67
C VAL A 17 25.05 21.51 -22.12
N ASP A 18 25.53 21.38 -20.88
CA ASP A 18 25.59 20.08 -20.22
C ASP A 18 24.20 19.45 -20.09
N ILE A 19 24.18 18.13 -19.91
CA ILE A 19 22.96 17.35 -19.94
C ILE A 19 22.00 17.70 -18.79
N THR A 20 22.52 18.18 -17.64
CA THR A 20 21.72 18.57 -16.50
C THR A 20 20.98 19.87 -16.78
N GLU A 21 21.66 20.85 -17.39
CA GLU A 21 21.00 22.08 -17.85
C GLU A 21 19.92 21.77 -18.89
N GLN A 22 20.15 20.85 -19.84
CA GLN A 22 19.11 20.43 -20.81
C GLN A 22 17.87 19.85 -20.12
N TYR A 23 18.06 19.03 -19.08
CA TYR A 23 16.94 18.48 -18.31
C TYR A 23 16.23 19.55 -17.48
N LEU A 24 16.94 20.53 -16.92
CA LEU A 24 16.34 21.68 -16.24
C LEU A 24 15.49 22.52 -17.21
N GLN A 25 16.03 22.85 -18.39
CA GLN A 25 15.30 23.57 -19.44
C GLN A 25 14.01 22.81 -19.82
N GLY A 26 14.10 21.50 -20.06
CA GLY A 26 12.94 20.67 -20.37
C GLY A 26 11.92 20.60 -19.23
N SER A 27 12.37 20.67 -17.97
CA SER A 27 11.50 20.65 -16.79
C SER A 27 10.78 21.97 -16.57
N LEU A 28 11.43 23.10 -16.88
CA LEU A 28 10.94 24.46 -16.62
C LEU A 28 10.20 25.10 -17.81
N VAL A 29 10.27 24.50 -19.01
CA VAL A 29 9.62 25.02 -20.23
C VAL A 29 8.12 25.26 -20.06
N LEU A 30 7.47 24.54 -19.13
CA LEU A 30 6.05 24.68 -18.80
C LEU A 30 5.69 26.08 -18.27
N LEU A 31 6.64 26.80 -17.68
CA LEU A 31 6.45 28.17 -17.22
C LEU A 31 6.16 29.15 -18.38
N ALA A 32 6.60 28.81 -19.61
CA ALA A 32 6.33 29.61 -20.82
C ALA A 32 4.84 29.71 -21.14
N ILE A 33 4.01 28.82 -20.58
CA ILE A 33 2.56 28.86 -20.76
C ILE A 33 1.93 30.04 -20.00
N PHE A 34 2.60 30.53 -18.95
CA PHE A 34 2.17 31.69 -18.17
C PHE A 34 2.79 32.97 -18.71
N ASP A 35 4.10 32.97 -18.93
CA ASP A 35 4.86 34.08 -19.49
C ASP A 35 6.15 33.55 -20.12
N GLU A 36 6.47 34.01 -21.33
CA GLU A 36 7.60 33.50 -22.13
C GLU A 36 8.97 33.74 -21.46
N SER A 37 9.10 34.70 -20.54
CA SER A 37 10.36 35.02 -19.85
C SER A 37 10.63 34.14 -18.62
N LEU A 38 9.59 33.54 -18.03
CA LEU A 38 9.71 32.80 -16.76
C LEU A 38 10.63 31.58 -16.81
N PRO A 39 10.65 30.74 -17.87
CA PRO A 39 11.55 29.58 -17.91
C PRO A 39 13.02 29.95 -17.75
N LYS A 40 13.47 30.99 -18.48
CA LYS A 40 14.88 31.44 -18.43
C LYS A 40 15.23 31.98 -17.06
N ARG A 41 14.37 32.82 -16.48
CA ARG A 41 14.59 33.42 -15.16
C ARG A 41 14.59 32.37 -14.04
N ALA A 42 13.71 31.37 -14.13
CA ALA A 42 13.70 30.24 -13.20
C ALA A 42 14.96 29.37 -13.38
N LEU A 43 15.42 29.15 -14.62
CA LEU A 43 16.65 28.42 -14.90
C LEU A 43 17.88 29.15 -14.31
N ASP A 44 18.01 30.45 -14.52
CA ASP A 44 19.10 31.27 -13.98
C ASP A 44 19.12 31.18 -12.44
N TYR A 45 17.96 31.26 -11.80
CA TYR A 45 17.81 31.07 -10.36
C TYR A 45 18.26 29.67 -9.90
N VAL A 46 17.81 28.61 -10.57
CA VAL A 46 18.19 27.24 -10.19
C VAL A 46 19.69 27.03 -10.34
N LEU A 47 20.27 27.40 -11.48
CA LEU A 47 21.68 27.17 -11.77
C LEU A 47 22.63 27.96 -10.86
N THR A 48 22.32 29.25 -10.64
CA THR A 48 23.28 30.20 -10.03
C THR A 48 22.82 30.79 -8.70
N GLY A 49 21.53 30.71 -8.37
CA GLY A 49 20.95 31.38 -7.21
C GLY A 49 20.68 32.87 -7.41
N THR A 50 20.96 33.42 -8.60
CA THR A 50 20.65 34.81 -8.94
C THR A 50 19.14 35.02 -9.15
N ASN A 51 18.65 36.26 -8.99
CA ASN A 51 17.22 36.61 -9.16
C ASN A 51 16.26 35.78 -8.26
N PRO A 52 16.48 35.69 -6.92
CA PRO A 52 15.59 34.96 -6.01
C PRO A 52 14.16 35.52 -5.96
N GLU A 53 13.95 36.78 -6.35
CA GLU A 53 12.65 37.43 -6.48
C GLU A 53 11.70 36.71 -7.45
N ILE A 54 12.23 35.87 -8.35
CA ILE A 54 11.41 35.01 -9.23
C ILE A 54 10.45 34.12 -8.44
N LEU A 55 10.82 33.66 -7.24
CA LEU A 55 9.95 32.85 -6.40
C LEU A 55 8.67 33.62 -6.00
N PHE A 56 8.80 34.93 -5.75
CA PHE A 56 7.67 35.78 -5.41
C PHE A 56 6.75 36.04 -6.61
N GLU A 57 7.30 36.02 -7.83
CA GLU A 57 6.52 36.12 -9.06
C GLU A 57 5.81 34.81 -9.39
N LEU A 58 6.47 33.66 -9.19
CA LEU A 58 5.86 32.34 -9.36
C LEU A 58 4.67 32.14 -8.41
N ASN A 59 4.74 32.70 -7.20
CA ASN A 59 3.64 32.71 -6.23
C ASN A 59 2.44 33.61 -6.64
N LYS A 60 2.49 34.25 -7.82
CA LYS A 60 1.36 35.02 -8.39
C LYS A 60 0.70 34.31 -9.57
N LEU A 61 1.22 33.14 -9.97
CA LEU A 61 0.63 32.35 -11.06
C LEU A 61 -0.73 31.78 -10.65
N ASP A 62 -1.50 31.32 -11.64
CA ASP A 62 -2.63 30.44 -11.38
C ASP A 62 -2.10 29.07 -10.89
N ALA A 63 -2.14 28.88 -9.58
CA ALA A 63 -1.62 27.70 -8.89
C ALA A 63 -2.25 26.40 -9.37
N ALA A 64 -3.56 26.38 -9.65
CA ALA A 64 -4.26 25.17 -10.09
C ALA A 64 -3.78 24.76 -11.49
N LYS A 65 -3.60 25.74 -12.38
CA LYS A 65 -3.04 25.54 -13.71
C LYS A 65 -1.56 25.12 -13.64
N ALA A 66 -0.78 25.72 -12.74
CA ALA A 66 0.64 25.39 -12.56
C ALA A 66 0.80 23.95 -12.07
N ALA A 67 0.05 23.57 -11.03
CA ALA A 67 0.03 22.21 -10.51
C ALA A 67 -0.30 21.19 -11.60
N VAL A 68 -1.33 21.44 -12.43
CA VAL A 68 -1.68 20.55 -13.54
C VAL A 68 -0.55 20.46 -14.58
N TYR A 69 0.06 21.58 -14.95
CA TYR A 69 1.11 21.60 -15.98
C TYR A 69 2.43 20.99 -15.52
N PHE A 70 2.78 21.15 -14.25
CA PHE A 70 3.86 20.39 -13.61
C PHE A 70 3.49 18.93 -13.34
N HIS A 71 2.42 18.41 -13.96
CA HIS A 71 1.99 17.02 -13.82
C HIS A 71 1.68 16.64 -12.37
N ARG A 72 1.16 17.59 -11.59
CA ARG A 72 0.80 17.44 -10.17
C ARG A 72 2.01 17.05 -9.31
N ALA A 73 3.18 17.64 -9.61
CA ALA A 73 4.35 17.54 -8.74
C ALA A 73 3.95 17.87 -7.30
N GLY A 74 4.24 17.00 -6.34
CA GLY A 74 3.84 17.18 -4.94
C GLY A 74 2.54 16.48 -4.51
N THR A 75 1.72 15.98 -5.44
CA THR A 75 0.44 15.36 -5.11
C THR A 75 0.61 13.90 -4.67
N LEU A 76 0.37 13.64 -3.38
CA LEU A 76 0.36 12.29 -2.81
C LEU A 76 -0.99 11.59 -2.90
N GLU A 77 -2.09 12.34 -2.85
CA GLU A 77 -3.44 11.79 -2.84
C GLU A 77 -4.21 12.14 -4.11
N TRP A 78 -5.48 11.77 -4.15
CA TRP A 78 -6.36 12.26 -5.19
C TRP A 78 -6.53 13.79 -5.10
N TRP A 79 -6.12 14.48 -6.16
CA TRP A 79 -6.34 15.90 -6.38
C TRP A 79 -6.63 16.15 -7.85
N TYR A 80 -7.53 17.09 -8.13
CA TYR A 80 -7.87 17.53 -9.47
C TYR A 80 -8.15 19.03 -9.49
N ALA A 81 -7.77 19.70 -10.58
CA ALA A 81 -8.23 21.05 -10.86
C ALA A 81 -9.44 20.98 -11.78
N SER A 82 -10.46 21.78 -11.48
CA SER A 82 -11.58 21.99 -12.40
C SER A 82 -11.18 22.99 -13.50
N ASN A 83 -11.64 22.76 -14.73
CA ASN A 83 -11.54 23.70 -15.85
C ASN A 83 -10.11 24.03 -16.38
N VAL A 84 -9.11 23.18 -16.14
CA VAL A 84 -7.78 23.33 -16.77
C VAL A 84 -7.69 22.53 -18.07
N ASP A 85 -7.65 23.23 -19.22
CA ASP A 85 -7.42 22.60 -20.52
C ASP A 85 -5.96 22.15 -20.67
N THR A 86 -5.77 20.83 -20.63
CA THR A 86 -4.48 20.16 -20.85
C THR A 86 -4.30 19.68 -22.28
N GLY A 87 -5.36 19.64 -23.10
CA GLY A 87 -5.36 18.98 -24.41
C GLY A 87 -4.33 19.58 -25.36
N LYS A 88 -4.19 20.90 -25.37
CA LYS A 88 -3.21 21.61 -26.19
C LYS A 88 -1.75 21.53 -25.68
N TYR A 89 -1.53 21.18 -24.41
CA TYR A 89 -0.21 21.15 -23.78
C TYR A 89 0.25 19.75 -23.36
N GLY A 90 -0.56 18.70 -23.56
CA GLY A 90 -0.28 17.35 -23.08
C GLY A 90 1.11 16.83 -23.43
N LYS A 91 1.59 17.05 -24.67
CA LYS A 91 2.95 16.66 -25.08
C LYS A 91 4.04 17.34 -24.25
N VAL A 92 3.90 18.64 -24.00
CA VAL A 92 4.89 19.43 -23.25
C VAL A 92 4.86 19.05 -21.77
N ILE A 93 3.67 18.78 -21.21
CA ILE A 93 3.51 18.26 -19.84
C ILE A 93 4.25 16.93 -19.67
N THR A 94 4.04 15.98 -20.60
CA THR A 94 4.75 14.69 -20.59
C THR A 94 6.27 14.86 -20.78
N GLN A 95 6.69 15.77 -21.65
CA GLN A 95 8.12 16.08 -21.82
C GLN A 95 8.74 16.64 -20.55
N GLY A 96 8.06 17.58 -19.87
CA GLY A 96 8.52 18.14 -18.59
C GLY A 96 8.61 17.08 -17.50
N LEU A 97 7.63 16.18 -17.39
CA LEU A 97 7.69 15.04 -16.47
C LEU A 97 8.90 14.13 -16.75
N ASN A 98 9.12 13.78 -18.02
CA ASN A 98 10.26 12.94 -18.42
C ASN A 98 11.60 13.64 -18.19
N ALA A 99 11.66 14.96 -18.40
CA ALA A 99 12.84 15.77 -18.13
C ALA A 99 13.16 15.79 -16.63
N ARG A 100 12.16 15.95 -15.74
CA ARG A 100 12.36 15.85 -14.28
C ARG A 100 12.81 14.46 -13.85
N HIS A 101 12.21 13.41 -14.42
CA HIS A 101 12.64 12.04 -14.14
C HIS A 101 14.14 11.84 -14.44
N LYS A 102 14.62 12.34 -15.59
CA LYS A 102 16.02 12.30 -15.98
C LYS A 102 16.89 13.25 -15.17
N LEU A 103 16.40 14.44 -14.83
CA LEU A 103 17.09 15.40 -13.97
C LEU A 103 17.43 14.78 -12.61
N TYR A 104 16.47 14.06 -12.00
CA TYR A 104 16.69 13.41 -10.72
C TYR A 104 17.71 12.25 -10.78
N SER A 105 18.10 11.78 -11.96
CA SER A 105 19.24 10.85 -12.13
C SER A 105 20.61 11.54 -12.01
N LYS A 106 20.65 12.88 -12.05
CA LYS A 106 21.87 13.70 -12.03
C LYS A 106 22.17 14.34 -10.68
N VAL A 107 21.29 14.14 -9.70
CA VAL A 107 21.49 14.53 -8.30
C VAL A 107 22.81 13.97 -7.80
N GLY A 108 23.60 14.79 -7.10
CA GLY A 108 24.89 14.39 -6.53
C GLY A 108 26.01 14.12 -7.55
N GLU A 109 25.73 14.19 -8.86
CA GLU A 109 26.72 14.21 -9.93
C GLU A 109 26.91 15.65 -10.43
N SER A 110 26.07 16.08 -11.37
CA SER A 110 26.12 17.39 -12.03
C SER A 110 24.94 18.29 -11.64
N PHE A 111 24.00 17.77 -10.85
CA PHE A 111 22.92 18.54 -10.25
C PHE A 111 23.19 18.64 -8.74
N SER A 112 23.71 19.79 -8.31
CA SER A 112 24.17 19.99 -6.94
C SER A 112 23.02 20.06 -5.94
N LEU A 113 23.34 19.93 -4.66
CA LEU A 113 22.40 20.04 -3.55
C LEU A 113 21.63 21.37 -3.56
N GLU A 114 22.33 22.49 -3.76
CA GLU A 114 21.72 23.82 -3.82
C GLU A 114 20.78 23.95 -5.01
N GLN A 115 21.18 23.40 -6.17
CA GLN A 115 20.36 23.42 -7.38
C GLN A 115 19.09 22.56 -7.21
N VAL A 116 19.19 21.40 -6.55
CA VAL A 116 18.03 20.56 -6.21
C VAL A 116 17.05 21.32 -5.32
N ALA A 117 17.54 21.97 -4.27
CA ALA A 117 16.70 22.76 -3.36
C ALA A 117 16.04 23.95 -4.06
N ARG A 118 16.79 24.72 -4.87
CA ARG A 118 16.26 25.84 -5.65
C ARG A 118 15.21 25.38 -6.65
N PHE A 119 15.43 24.24 -7.32
CA PHE A 119 14.45 23.66 -8.24
C PHE A 119 13.15 23.26 -7.53
N ALA A 120 13.26 22.64 -6.34
CA ALA A 120 12.10 22.32 -5.52
C ALA A 120 11.34 23.58 -5.06
N LYS A 121 12.06 24.63 -4.66
CA LYS A 121 11.50 25.95 -4.31
C LYS A 121 10.73 26.57 -5.48
N VAL A 122 11.22 26.44 -6.72
CA VAL A 122 10.52 26.89 -7.94
C VAL A 122 9.18 26.16 -8.11
N ILE A 123 9.16 24.83 -8.00
CA ILE A 123 7.91 24.04 -8.14
C ILE A 123 6.92 24.42 -7.04
N ALA A 124 7.39 24.46 -5.79
CA ALA A 124 6.56 24.81 -4.64
C ALA A 124 5.97 26.23 -4.77
N ALA A 125 6.78 27.20 -5.19
CA ALA A 125 6.33 28.58 -5.40
C ALA A 125 5.30 28.68 -6.54
N ALA A 126 5.49 27.97 -7.66
CA ALA A 126 4.55 28.00 -8.76
C ALA A 126 3.21 27.33 -8.42
N CYS A 127 3.24 26.24 -7.64
CA CYS A 127 2.05 25.46 -7.28
C CYS A 127 1.37 25.95 -5.99
N GLN A 128 2.02 26.80 -5.19
CA GLN A 128 1.46 27.48 -4.01
C GLN A 128 0.78 26.52 -3.03
N ASP A 129 1.38 25.35 -2.82
CA ASP A 129 0.87 24.29 -1.93
C ASP A 129 -0.57 23.79 -2.24
N ILE A 130 -1.19 24.18 -3.38
CA ILE A 130 -2.61 23.89 -3.65
C ILE A 130 -2.92 22.40 -3.84
N ASN A 131 -1.91 21.62 -4.25
CA ASN A 131 -2.04 20.22 -4.64
C ASN A 131 -1.28 19.26 -3.71
N ILE A 132 -0.73 19.75 -2.60
CA ILE A 132 -0.01 18.92 -1.63
C ILE A 132 -0.87 18.61 -0.39
N LYS A 133 -0.48 17.53 0.29
CA LYS A 133 -0.83 17.32 1.70
C LYS A 133 0.42 17.62 2.51
N VAL A 134 0.34 18.58 3.42
CA VAL A 134 1.44 18.92 4.32
C VAL A 134 1.54 17.82 5.37
N THR A 135 2.30 16.76 5.03
CA THR A 135 2.42 15.55 5.86
C THR A 135 3.18 15.78 7.15
N THR A 136 3.97 16.85 7.24
CA THR A 136 4.67 17.29 8.44
C THR A 136 4.94 18.79 8.37
N THR A 137 5.04 19.45 9.53
CA THR A 137 5.46 20.85 9.65
C THR A 137 6.91 21.01 10.10
N GLN A 138 7.64 19.91 10.26
CA GLN A 138 9.04 19.91 10.74
C GLN A 138 10.05 20.25 9.62
N VAL A 139 9.60 20.27 8.36
CA VAL A 139 10.38 20.75 7.21
C VAL A 139 9.52 21.70 6.37
N PRO A 140 10.14 22.61 5.59
CA PRO A 140 9.40 23.43 4.64
C PRO A 140 8.69 22.61 3.56
N THR A 141 7.60 23.15 3.00
CA THR A 141 6.78 22.45 1.99
C THR A 141 7.55 22.12 0.72
N TRP A 142 8.57 22.90 0.35
CA TRP A 142 9.42 22.58 -0.81
C TRP A 142 10.14 21.23 -0.67
N VAL A 143 10.48 20.81 0.57
CA VAL A 143 11.07 19.48 0.83
C VAL A 143 10.05 18.40 0.52
N ILE A 144 8.79 18.59 0.94
CA ILE A 144 7.70 17.67 0.63
C ILE A 144 7.48 17.58 -0.89
N TYR A 145 7.40 18.72 -1.59
CA TYR A 145 7.30 18.74 -3.05
C TYR A 145 8.41 17.95 -3.72
N LEU A 146 9.66 18.16 -3.29
CA LEU A 146 10.81 17.46 -3.84
C LEU A 146 10.68 15.96 -3.69
N LEU A 147 10.43 15.48 -2.47
CA LEU A 147 10.40 14.04 -2.19
C LEU A 147 9.23 13.37 -2.91
N VAL A 148 8.08 14.02 -2.99
CA VAL A 148 6.92 13.49 -3.72
C VAL A 148 7.16 13.51 -5.23
N ASP A 149 7.74 14.57 -5.79
CA ASP A 149 8.01 14.61 -7.23
C ASP A 149 9.10 13.61 -7.63
N ALA A 150 10.16 13.53 -6.84
CA ALA A 150 11.24 12.58 -7.03
C ALA A 150 10.75 11.13 -6.85
N PHE A 151 10.26 10.73 -5.67
CA PHE A 151 10.06 9.31 -5.37
C PHE A 151 8.70 8.75 -5.82
N TYR A 152 7.77 9.60 -6.25
CA TYR A 152 6.44 9.18 -6.67
C TYR A 152 6.02 9.73 -8.04
N THR A 153 5.88 11.05 -8.18
CA THR A 153 5.22 11.66 -9.36
C THR A 153 5.97 11.34 -10.66
N THR A 154 7.29 11.48 -10.67
CA THR A 154 8.12 11.19 -11.85
C THR A 154 8.22 9.69 -12.19
N TYR A 155 7.61 8.81 -11.38
CA TYR A 155 7.48 7.38 -11.66
C TYR A 155 6.07 6.97 -12.13
N ASP A 156 5.12 7.90 -12.31
CA ASP A 156 3.74 7.54 -12.69
C ASP A 156 3.68 6.77 -14.03
N ASN A 157 4.54 7.13 -14.99
CA ASN A 157 4.69 6.44 -16.28
C ASN A 157 5.66 5.25 -16.27
N ALA A 158 6.31 4.98 -15.14
CA ALA A 158 7.40 4.02 -15.01
C ALA A 158 7.31 3.24 -13.69
N ARG A 159 6.10 2.75 -13.38
CA ARG A 159 5.75 2.18 -12.06
C ARG A 159 6.65 0.99 -11.63
N ASN A 160 7.27 0.32 -12.60
CA ASN A 160 8.13 -0.86 -12.39
C ASN A 160 9.64 -0.56 -12.42
N LEU A 161 10.06 0.70 -12.56
CA LEU A 161 11.48 1.04 -12.47
C LEU A 161 11.88 1.22 -10.99
N ASN A 162 12.94 0.53 -10.60
CA ASN A 162 13.62 0.71 -9.31
C ASN A 162 14.38 2.05 -9.30
N LEU A 163 14.94 2.46 -8.16
CA LEU A 163 15.87 3.59 -8.06
C LEU A 163 17.21 3.41 -8.81
N GLU A 164 17.33 2.42 -9.71
CA GLU A 164 18.58 2.03 -10.40
C GLU A 164 19.30 3.19 -11.10
N HIS A 165 18.56 4.21 -11.55
CA HIS A 165 19.11 5.40 -12.20
C HIS A 165 19.30 6.60 -11.26
N ARG A 166 19.11 6.44 -9.95
CA ARG A 166 19.16 7.51 -8.94
C ARG A 166 20.13 7.20 -7.81
N LYS A 167 21.31 6.71 -8.18
CA LYS A 167 22.30 6.09 -7.29
C LYS A 167 22.85 7.01 -6.19
N HIS A 168 22.80 8.32 -6.41
CA HIS A 168 23.33 9.34 -5.50
C HIS A 168 22.26 9.93 -4.58
N TRP A 169 21.00 9.48 -4.69
CA TRP A 169 20.02 9.76 -3.66
C TRP A 169 20.35 8.94 -2.43
N SER A 170 20.68 9.63 -1.35
CA SER A 170 20.95 9.07 -0.04
C SER A 170 20.22 9.90 1.03
N MET A 171 19.97 9.31 2.19
CA MET A 171 19.43 10.02 3.35
C MET A 171 20.39 11.13 3.79
N GLU A 172 21.70 10.89 3.75
CA GLU A 172 22.71 11.90 4.03
C GLU A 172 22.64 13.09 3.06
N PHE A 173 22.44 12.85 1.76
CA PHE A 173 22.24 13.92 0.78
C PHE A 173 21.00 14.76 1.10
N ILE A 174 19.88 14.11 1.44
CA ILE A 174 18.64 14.80 1.79
C ILE A 174 18.81 15.61 3.08
N ALA A 175 19.46 15.04 4.09
CA ALA A 175 19.72 15.71 5.37
C ALA A 175 20.61 16.95 5.19
N ASN A 176 21.73 16.81 4.49
CA ASN A 176 22.63 17.93 4.18
C ASN A 176 21.91 19.04 3.39
N MET A 177 21.01 18.64 2.48
CA MET A 177 20.20 19.60 1.72
C MET A 177 19.24 20.36 2.62
N VAL A 178 18.54 19.67 3.52
CA VAL A 178 17.63 20.30 4.48
C VAL A 178 18.40 21.24 5.41
N GLU A 179 19.57 20.82 5.89
CA GLU A 179 20.40 21.64 6.77
C GLU A 179 20.86 22.93 6.10
N ALA A 180 21.46 22.81 4.92
CA ALA A 180 21.99 23.95 4.19
C ALA A 180 20.90 24.91 3.68
N GLU A 181 19.74 24.40 3.24
CA GLU A 181 18.78 25.19 2.46
C GLU A 181 17.48 25.52 3.19
N ALA A 182 17.21 24.88 4.33
CA ALA A 182 16.09 25.19 5.23
C ALA A 182 16.53 25.75 6.60
N ASN A 183 17.84 25.76 6.91
CA ASN A 183 18.40 26.29 8.16
C ASN A 183 17.78 25.66 9.41
N ILE A 184 17.61 24.33 9.37
CA ILE A 184 17.13 23.47 10.47
C ILE A 184 18.03 22.22 10.53
N GLY A 185 18.06 21.48 11.65
CA GLY A 185 18.87 20.26 11.73
C GLY A 185 18.52 19.25 10.63
N GLY A 186 19.53 18.67 9.98
CA GLY A 186 19.36 17.77 8.83
C GLY A 186 18.52 16.53 9.15
N GLU A 187 18.55 16.05 10.39
CA GLU A 187 17.75 14.91 10.87
C GLU A 187 16.24 15.15 10.75
N ASN A 188 15.80 16.41 10.71
CA ASN A 188 14.39 16.75 10.49
C ASN A 188 13.87 16.25 9.14
N ALA A 189 14.76 15.96 8.18
CA ALA A 189 14.40 15.28 6.94
C ALA A 189 13.67 13.96 7.19
N LEU A 190 13.96 13.23 8.29
CA LEU A 190 13.28 11.98 8.66
C LEU A 190 11.77 12.16 8.85
N PHE A 191 11.30 13.34 9.26
CA PHE A 191 9.87 13.62 9.31
C PHE A 191 9.24 13.59 7.92
N ALA A 192 9.91 14.12 6.89
CA ALA A 192 9.42 14.07 5.52
C ALA A 192 9.47 12.65 4.93
N ILE A 193 10.39 11.81 5.42
CA ILE A 193 10.48 10.39 5.03
C ILE A 193 9.30 9.58 5.57
N PHE A 194 9.04 9.69 6.88
CA PHE A 194 8.08 8.81 7.57
C PHE A 194 6.68 9.39 7.71
N ASP A 195 6.53 10.70 7.93
CA ASP A 195 5.24 11.24 8.32
C ASP A 195 4.20 11.15 7.20
N ARG A 196 2.98 10.81 7.58
CA ARG A 196 1.81 10.62 6.69
C ARG A 196 0.58 11.29 7.29
N LYS A 197 0.78 12.39 8.01
CA LYS A 197 -0.31 13.17 8.59
C LYS A 197 -1.29 13.56 7.48
N ASP A 198 -2.58 13.34 7.74
CA ASP A 198 -3.68 13.67 6.83
C ASP A 198 -3.64 12.98 5.45
N VAL A 199 -2.83 11.92 5.30
CA VAL A 199 -2.85 11.00 4.16
C VAL A 199 -3.67 9.78 4.52
N SER A 200 -4.66 9.47 3.69
CA SER A 200 -5.48 8.27 3.77
C SER A 200 -4.66 7.01 3.51
N GLU A 201 -5.07 5.92 4.17
CA GLU A 201 -4.40 4.62 4.12
C GLU A 201 -4.19 4.10 2.69
N TYR A 202 -5.15 4.38 1.79
CA TYR A 202 -5.07 3.99 0.38
C TYR A 202 -3.85 4.61 -0.34
N TYR A 203 -3.45 5.83 0.03
CA TYR A 203 -2.33 6.55 -0.61
C TYR A 203 -1.03 6.52 0.21
N ALA A 204 -1.03 5.99 1.44
CA ALA A 204 0.14 5.94 2.32
C ALA A 204 1.36 5.25 1.64
N ALA A 205 1.09 4.29 0.75
CA ALA A 205 2.08 3.53 0.01
C ALA A 205 2.80 4.31 -1.11
N ASN A 206 2.32 5.49 -1.50
CA ASN A 206 2.82 6.21 -2.68
C ASN A 206 4.30 6.64 -2.55
N LEU A 207 4.80 6.83 -1.32
CA LEU A 207 6.20 7.18 -1.05
C LEU A 207 7.09 5.98 -0.74
N LYS A 208 6.63 4.73 -0.86
CA LYS A 208 7.42 3.55 -0.44
C LYS A 208 8.81 3.45 -1.05
N ARG A 209 9.04 4.00 -2.26
CA ARG A 209 10.36 4.04 -2.91
C ARG A 209 11.41 4.79 -2.11
N ILE A 210 11.01 5.75 -1.26
CA ILE A 210 11.95 6.47 -0.41
C ILE A 210 12.64 5.55 0.63
N TYR A 211 12.03 4.41 0.93
CA TYR A 211 12.63 3.40 1.81
C TYR A 211 13.69 2.54 1.12
N GLU A 212 13.92 2.75 -0.19
CA GLU A 212 14.98 2.08 -0.96
C GLU A 212 16.29 2.90 -0.98
N LEU A 213 16.34 4.05 -0.30
CA LEU A 213 17.59 4.82 -0.10
C LEU A 213 18.65 3.92 0.54
N CYS A 214 19.84 3.88 -0.08
CA CYS A 214 20.87 2.89 0.22
C CYS A 214 21.42 2.97 1.65
N ASP A 215 21.41 4.16 2.24
CA ASP A 215 21.99 4.52 3.53
C ASP A 215 20.93 4.80 4.61
N LEU A 216 19.62 4.75 4.32
CA LEU A 216 18.57 5.11 5.30
C LEU A 216 18.67 4.26 6.57
N LYS A 217 18.99 2.97 6.44
CA LYS A 217 19.25 2.10 7.59
C LYS A 217 20.40 2.64 8.44
N ASP A 218 21.55 2.89 7.82
CA ASP A 218 22.76 3.28 8.54
C ASP A 218 22.62 4.69 9.13
N TYR A 219 21.89 5.58 8.44
CA TYR A 219 21.52 6.91 8.93
C TYR A 219 20.66 6.85 10.21
N LEU A 220 19.66 5.96 10.28
CA LEU A 220 18.89 5.76 11.51
C LEU A 220 19.78 5.23 12.65
N LEU A 221 20.72 4.31 12.34
CA LEU A 221 21.64 3.75 13.33
C LEU A 221 22.63 4.79 13.87
N SER A 222 23.06 5.76 13.06
CA SER A 222 23.94 6.85 13.51
C SER A 222 23.20 7.97 14.25
N HIS A 223 21.89 8.16 14.00
CA HIS A 223 21.07 9.20 14.63
C HIS A 223 20.05 8.65 15.64
N GLN A 224 20.44 7.60 16.36
CA GLN A 224 19.62 6.88 17.32
C GLN A 224 18.95 7.77 18.39
N GLU A 225 19.69 8.75 18.91
CA GLU A 225 19.16 9.66 19.94
C GLU A 225 18.03 10.54 19.41
N PHE A 226 18.20 11.09 18.20
CA PHE A 226 17.16 11.87 17.52
C PHE A 226 15.91 11.02 17.27
N VAL A 227 16.08 9.76 16.82
CA VAL A 227 14.96 8.85 16.62
C VAL A 227 14.18 8.64 17.92
N ARG A 228 14.88 8.38 19.03
CA ARG A 228 14.27 8.10 20.33
C ARG A 228 13.58 9.29 20.96
N LYS A 229 14.20 10.47 20.89
CA LYS A 229 13.75 11.66 21.63
C LYS A 229 12.85 12.57 20.80
N GLU A 230 13.12 12.72 19.51
CA GLU A 230 12.46 13.74 18.68
C GLU A 230 11.50 13.10 17.68
N LEU A 231 11.96 12.12 16.90
CA LEU A 231 11.20 11.56 15.79
C LEU A 231 9.92 10.87 16.28
N VAL A 232 10.06 9.96 17.26
CA VAL A 232 8.94 9.17 17.80
C VAL A 232 7.90 10.05 18.50
N GLU A 233 8.32 11.16 19.12
CA GLU A 233 7.39 12.06 19.82
C GLU A 233 6.54 12.89 18.85
N LYS A 234 7.13 13.33 17.73
CA LYS A 234 6.52 14.32 16.83
C LYS A 234 5.84 13.72 15.60
N LEU A 235 6.10 12.46 15.25
CA LEU A 235 5.43 11.79 14.14
C LEU A 235 3.92 11.65 14.38
N SER A 236 3.12 11.79 13.32
CA SER A 236 1.71 11.41 13.39
C SER A 236 1.52 9.91 13.62
N ALA A 237 0.31 9.49 14.00
CA ALA A 237 -0.01 8.07 14.15
C ALA A 237 0.32 7.23 12.90
N ASN A 238 0.06 7.76 11.71
CA ASN A 238 0.40 7.09 10.45
C ASN A 238 1.91 7.09 10.21
N GLY A 239 2.61 8.17 10.58
CA GLY A 239 4.08 8.22 10.51
C GLY A 239 4.75 7.20 11.41
N LEU A 240 4.24 7.01 12.64
CA LEU A 240 4.69 5.97 13.55
C LEU A 240 4.47 4.56 12.99
N VAL A 241 3.34 4.32 12.32
CA VAL A 241 3.08 3.04 11.63
C VAL A 241 4.11 2.77 10.54
N GLU A 242 4.43 3.77 9.70
CA GLU A 242 5.47 3.63 8.68
C GLU A 242 6.86 3.38 9.28
N LEU A 243 7.22 4.08 10.38
CA LEU A 243 8.48 3.86 11.09
C LEU A 243 8.56 2.42 11.63
N ILE A 244 7.52 1.94 12.34
CA ILE A 244 7.46 0.56 12.86
C ILE A 244 7.63 -0.46 11.73
N ASN A 245 6.90 -0.27 10.64
CA ASN A 245 6.96 -1.15 9.48
C ASN A 245 8.35 -1.18 8.85
N TYR A 246 9.05 -0.04 8.79
CA TYR A 246 10.40 0.03 8.28
C TYR A 246 11.41 -0.67 9.22
N LEU A 247 11.35 -0.39 10.52
CA LEU A 247 12.22 -1.02 11.52
C LEU A 247 12.09 -2.55 11.51
N ASN A 248 10.86 -3.06 11.37
CA ASN A 248 10.59 -4.50 11.37
C ASN A 248 11.11 -5.25 10.13
N LYS A 249 11.48 -4.56 9.04
CA LYS A 249 12.02 -5.21 7.84
C LYS A 249 13.46 -5.71 8.01
N ASN A 250 14.18 -5.22 9.01
CA ASN A 250 15.58 -5.54 9.23
C ASN A 250 15.83 -5.87 10.70
N THR A 251 16.43 -7.02 10.98
CA THR A 251 16.66 -7.50 12.35
C THR A 251 17.57 -6.56 13.15
N ILE A 252 18.62 -5.99 12.53
CA ILE A 252 19.52 -5.05 13.21
C ILE A 252 18.77 -3.79 13.65
N LEU A 253 17.94 -3.21 12.78
CA LEU A 253 17.11 -2.04 13.14
C LEU A 253 16.11 -2.41 14.22
N ARG A 254 15.40 -3.53 14.04
CA ARG A 254 14.39 -4.01 14.98
C ARG A 254 14.97 -4.21 16.38
N ASP A 255 16.14 -4.82 16.49
CA ASP A 255 16.79 -5.11 17.77
C ASP A 255 17.39 -3.82 18.37
N THR A 256 17.98 -2.96 17.54
CA THR A 256 18.55 -1.67 17.99
C THR A 256 17.47 -0.74 18.54
N PHE A 257 16.27 -0.73 17.96
CA PHE A 257 15.14 0.12 18.37
C PHE A 257 14.05 -0.67 19.10
N ALA A 258 14.40 -1.78 19.72
CA ALA A 258 13.46 -2.63 20.45
C ALA A 258 12.74 -1.87 21.58
N ASP A 259 13.44 -0.95 22.25
CA ASP A 259 12.91 -0.05 23.27
C ASP A 259 11.77 0.82 22.72
N ILE A 260 11.95 1.39 21.53
CA ILE A 260 10.92 2.18 20.84
C ILE A 260 9.75 1.30 20.39
N ILE A 261 10.00 0.10 19.88
CA ILE A 261 8.93 -0.81 19.47
C ILE A 261 8.06 -1.20 20.68
N VAL A 262 8.69 -1.50 21.82
CA VAL A 262 7.98 -1.78 23.08
C VAL A 262 7.19 -0.57 23.55
N LEU A 263 7.78 0.62 23.53
CA LEU A 263 7.09 1.87 23.87
C LEU A 263 5.85 2.06 23.00
N LEU A 264 5.96 1.87 21.69
CA LEU A 264 4.86 2.03 20.73
C LEU A 264 3.79 0.94 20.87
N ALA A 265 4.15 -0.27 21.28
CA ALA A 265 3.20 -1.35 21.62
C ALA A 265 2.37 -1.04 22.88
N THR A 266 2.78 -0.07 23.70
CA THR A 266 1.99 0.43 24.84
C THR A 266 1.29 1.76 24.56
N SER A 267 1.37 2.26 23.32
CA SER A 267 0.80 3.55 22.93
C SER A 267 -0.72 3.60 23.12
N SER A 268 -1.23 4.79 23.46
CA SER A 268 -2.67 5.03 23.50
C SER A 268 -3.32 5.10 22.12
N LEU A 269 -2.52 5.18 21.05
CA LEU A 269 -2.98 5.22 19.67
C LEU A 269 -3.23 3.79 19.15
N ARG A 270 -4.50 3.46 18.89
CA ARG A 270 -4.93 2.09 18.53
C ARG A 270 -4.19 1.51 17.32
N THR A 271 -3.98 2.29 16.26
CA THR A 271 -3.34 1.83 15.00
C THR A 271 -1.84 1.56 15.20
N VAL A 272 -1.15 2.48 15.87
CA VAL A 272 0.28 2.34 16.25
C VAL A 272 0.46 1.08 17.09
N LYS A 273 -0.37 0.94 18.13
CA LYS A 273 -0.36 -0.21 19.02
C LYS A 273 -0.57 -1.53 18.28
N LYS A 274 -1.63 -1.61 17.46
CA LYS A 274 -1.93 -2.81 16.64
C LYS A 274 -0.78 -3.20 15.71
N THR A 275 0.01 -2.22 15.26
CA THR A 275 1.16 -2.44 14.38
C THR A 275 2.40 -2.92 15.15
N ALA A 276 2.64 -2.37 16.34
CA ALA A 276 3.81 -2.71 17.16
C ALA A 276 3.66 -4.00 17.99
N GLU A 277 2.47 -4.26 18.57
CA GLU A 277 2.22 -5.41 19.46
C GLU A 277 2.71 -6.77 18.87
N PRO A 278 2.44 -7.13 17.59
CA PRO A 278 2.86 -8.42 17.04
C PRO A 278 4.38 -8.60 16.93
N ILE A 279 5.14 -7.50 16.87
CA ILE A 279 6.60 -7.53 16.70
C ILE A 279 7.29 -7.95 17.99
N LEU A 280 6.64 -7.77 19.15
CA LEU A 280 7.18 -8.17 20.45
C LEU A 280 7.56 -9.66 20.50
N ASN A 281 6.80 -10.52 19.81
CA ASN A 281 7.07 -11.96 19.73
C ASN A 281 8.30 -12.32 18.87
N THR A 282 8.89 -11.34 18.18
CA THR A 282 10.08 -11.51 17.33
C THR A 282 11.34 -10.89 17.93
N LEU A 283 11.20 -10.17 19.05
CA LEU A 283 12.28 -9.56 19.79
C LEU A 283 12.82 -10.53 20.86
N PRO A 284 14.08 -10.38 21.31
CA PRO A 284 14.59 -11.15 22.44
C PRO A 284 13.75 -10.92 23.71
N ALA A 285 13.35 -12.02 24.37
CA ALA A 285 12.44 -11.98 25.52
C ALA A 285 12.95 -11.08 26.66
N GLU A 286 14.24 -11.11 26.95
CA GLU A 286 14.87 -10.27 27.97
C GLU A 286 14.76 -8.77 27.65
N ILE A 287 14.97 -8.38 26.39
CA ILE A 287 14.85 -6.99 25.95
C ILE A 287 13.40 -6.52 26.06
N VAL A 288 12.44 -7.37 25.67
CA VAL A 288 11.01 -7.06 25.82
C VAL A 288 10.66 -6.91 27.30
N LYS A 289 11.09 -7.84 28.15
CA LYS A 289 10.86 -7.80 29.60
C LYS A 289 11.43 -6.53 30.21
N GLU A 290 12.68 -6.18 29.94
CA GLU A 290 13.34 -5.00 30.48
C GLU A 290 12.59 -3.71 30.12
N ASN A 291 12.32 -3.52 28.83
CA ASN A 291 11.65 -2.31 28.34
C ASN A 291 10.18 -2.23 28.77
N LEU A 292 9.47 -3.36 28.77
CA LEU A 292 8.08 -3.39 29.20
C LEU A 292 7.96 -3.15 30.72
N THR A 293 8.93 -3.62 31.50
CA THR A 293 9.06 -3.31 32.93
C THR A 293 9.29 -1.81 33.13
N HIS A 294 10.20 -1.20 32.36
CA HIS A 294 10.41 0.24 32.41
C HIS A 294 9.13 1.02 32.12
N VAL A 295 8.37 0.63 31.09
CA VAL A 295 7.08 1.26 30.78
C VAL A 295 6.06 1.03 31.90
N LEU A 296 6.00 -0.17 32.48
CA LEU A 296 5.09 -0.51 33.58
C LEU A 296 5.38 0.33 34.84
N MET A 297 6.64 0.68 35.11
CA MET A 297 7.02 1.46 36.30
C MET A 297 6.93 2.96 36.06
N ASN A 298 7.36 3.45 34.89
CA ASN A 298 7.62 4.87 34.64
C ASN A 298 6.69 5.50 33.58
N GLY A 299 5.94 4.70 32.83
CA GLY A 299 5.06 5.20 31.76
C GLY A 299 3.87 5.98 32.28
N THR A 300 3.10 6.59 31.37
CA THR A 300 1.81 7.20 31.71
C THR A 300 0.81 6.15 32.23
N PRO A 301 -0.22 6.52 33.00
CA PRO A 301 -1.21 5.55 33.50
C PRO A 301 -1.83 4.66 32.40
N LYS A 302 -2.04 5.21 31.19
CA LYS A 302 -2.50 4.43 30.03
C LYS A 302 -1.45 3.42 29.57
N GLN A 303 -0.19 3.83 29.44
CA GLN A 303 0.90 2.94 29.06
C GLN A 303 1.13 1.84 30.10
N ARG A 304 1.11 2.17 31.41
CA ARG A 304 1.25 1.18 32.49
C ARG A 304 0.11 0.14 32.47
N THR A 305 -1.11 0.59 32.22
CA THR A 305 -2.28 -0.30 32.01
C THR A 305 -2.06 -1.24 30.82
N GLN A 306 -1.59 -0.71 29.68
CA GLN A 306 -1.29 -1.54 28.50
C GLN A 306 -0.13 -2.51 28.76
N ALA A 307 0.93 -2.07 29.44
CA ALA A 307 2.06 -2.92 29.79
C ALA A 307 1.63 -4.10 30.68
N ALA A 308 0.75 -3.86 31.66
CA ALA A 308 0.19 -4.93 32.49
C ALA A 308 -0.60 -5.96 31.66
N ASP A 309 -1.42 -5.50 30.69
CA ASP A 309 -2.17 -6.41 29.80
C ASP A 309 -1.22 -7.21 28.89
N LEU A 310 -0.14 -6.60 28.38
CA LEU A 310 0.86 -7.28 27.55
C LEU A 310 1.62 -8.37 28.33
N PHE A 311 2.04 -8.10 29.57
CA PHE A 311 2.63 -9.13 30.43
C PHE A 311 1.66 -10.31 30.64
N ALA A 312 0.38 -10.01 30.90
CA ALA A 312 -0.64 -11.05 31.08
C ALA A 312 -0.84 -11.93 29.84
N ARG A 313 -0.70 -11.36 28.63
CA ARG A 313 -0.82 -12.11 27.37
C ARG A 313 0.40 -12.97 27.07
N GLN A 314 1.59 -12.56 27.51
CA GLN A 314 2.81 -13.37 27.38
C GLN A 314 2.78 -14.59 28.29
N GLY A 315 2.05 -14.54 29.42
CA GLY A 315 1.95 -15.66 30.35
C GLY A 315 3.20 -15.88 31.20
N GLU A 316 4.14 -14.93 31.21
CA GLU A 316 5.37 -14.95 32.00
C GLU A 316 5.53 -13.66 32.83
N ASN A 317 6.54 -13.60 33.71
CA ASN A 317 6.93 -12.39 34.48
C ASN A 317 5.89 -11.91 35.51
N ARG A 318 5.23 -12.86 36.20
CA ARG A 318 4.29 -12.59 37.30
C ARG A 318 4.94 -11.80 38.45
N ASP A 319 6.22 -12.06 38.71
CA ASP A 319 7.05 -11.37 39.70
C ASP A 319 7.13 -9.85 39.42
N VAL A 320 7.30 -9.47 38.16
CA VAL A 320 7.35 -8.05 37.73
C VAL A 320 6.03 -7.33 38.03
N LEU A 321 4.90 -7.97 37.70
CA LEU A 321 3.56 -7.43 37.98
C LEU A 321 3.32 -7.30 39.49
N ALA A 322 3.73 -8.30 40.28
CA ALA A 322 3.58 -8.27 41.73
C ALA A 322 4.43 -7.17 42.38
N GLU A 323 5.64 -6.92 41.86
CA GLU A 323 6.49 -5.83 42.33
C GLU A 323 5.90 -4.46 41.95
N ALA A 324 5.45 -4.28 40.71
CA ALA A 324 4.81 -3.04 40.27
C ALA A 324 3.57 -2.70 41.11
N LEU A 325 2.78 -3.70 41.52
CA LEU A 325 1.60 -3.50 42.36
C LEU A 325 1.93 -2.88 43.73
N LYS A 326 3.10 -3.17 44.30
CA LYS A 326 3.52 -2.63 45.61
C LYS A 326 3.73 -1.12 45.59
N HIS A 327 4.11 -0.58 44.43
CA HIS A 327 4.52 0.82 44.26
C HIS A 327 3.48 1.66 43.48
N GLU A 328 2.47 1.03 42.87
CA GLU A 328 1.48 1.73 42.06
C GLU A 328 0.45 2.48 42.91
N THR A 329 0.10 3.69 42.48
CA THR A 329 -0.83 4.59 43.18
C THR A 329 -2.12 4.85 42.41
N SER A 330 -2.11 4.65 41.09
CA SER A 330 -3.26 4.86 40.22
C SER A 330 -4.25 3.70 40.31
N LYS A 331 -5.46 3.95 40.81
CA LYS A 331 -6.54 2.95 40.94
C LYS A 331 -6.82 2.18 39.64
N ALA A 332 -6.76 2.86 38.49
CA ALA A 332 -6.99 2.23 37.19
C ALA A 332 -5.88 1.23 36.83
N VAL A 333 -4.63 1.60 37.13
CA VAL A 333 -3.47 0.74 36.86
C VAL A 333 -3.43 -0.43 37.85
N ILE A 334 -3.67 -0.18 39.14
CA ILE A 334 -3.82 -1.22 40.17
C ILE A 334 -4.79 -2.30 39.71
N LYS A 335 -6.01 -1.91 39.32
CA LYS A 335 -7.03 -2.85 38.84
C LYS A 335 -6.56 -3.63 37.60
N SER A 336 -5.81 -3.00 36.70
CA SER A 336 -5.26 -3.66 35.52
C SER A 336 -4.17 -4.68 35.88
N ILE A 337 -3.28 -4.35 36.82
CA ILE A 337 -2.24 -5.25 37.31
C ILE A 337 -2.86 -6.44 38.06
N GLU A 338 -3.84 -6.19 38.93
CA GLU A 338 -4.59 -7.25 39.62
C GLU A 338 -5.31 -8.17 38.63
N SER A 339 -5.97 -7.60 37.61
CA SER A 339 -6.63 -8.38 36.55
C SER A 339 -5.63 -9.21 35.74
N ALA A 340 -4.45 -8.65 35.45
CA ALA A 340 -3.36 -9.35 34.80
C ALA A 340 -2.88 -10.54 35.64
N LEU A 341 -2.59 -10.32 36.93
CA LEU A 341 -2.19 -11.36 37.89
C LEU A 341 -3.23 -12.48 38.01
N GLN A 342 -4.52 -12.14 37.99
CA GLN A 342 -5.60 -13.14 38.05
C GLN A 342 -5.62 -14.06 36.83
N ARG A 343 -5.25 -13.59 35.63
CA ARG A 343 -5.21 -14.43 34.42
C ARG A 343 -4.17 -15.54 34.52
N PHE A 344 -3.03 -15.31 35.20
CA PHE A 344 -2.05 -16.35 35.48
C PHE A 344 -2.66 -17.50 36.29
N CYS A 345 -3.44 -17.18 37.34
CA CYS A 345 -4.12 -18.20 38.15
C CYS A 345 -5.11 -19.05 37.32
N VAL A 346 -5.78 -18.45 36.32
CA VAL A 346 -6.69 -19.19 35.43
C VAL A 346 -5.92 -20.09 34.47
N ALA A 347 -4.79 -19.63 33.93
CA ALA A 347 -3.94 -20.44 33.06
C ALA A 347 -3.34 -21.66 33.81
N ASP A 348 -2.87 -21.45 35.04
CA ASP A 348 -2.39 -22.53 35.91
C ASP A 348 -3.50 -23.58 36.16
N ASN A 349 -4.75 -23.14 36.35
CA ASN A 349 -5.91 -24.02 36.52
C ASN A 349 -6.39 -24.68 35.21
N ALA A 350 -6.06 -24.14 34.04
CA ALA A 350 -6.41 -24.76 32.76
C ALA A 350 -5.45 -25.90 32.41
N ASN A 351 -4.17 -25.76 32.76
CA ASN A 351 -3.16 -26.81 32.58
C ASN A 351 -3.39 -28.05 33.46
N THR A 352 -4.31 -27.98 34.43
CA THR A 352 -4.72 -29.12 35.26
C THR A 352 -5.96 -29.84 34.72
N VAL A 353 -6.57 -29.36 33.63
CA VAL A 353 -7.68 -30.04 32.95
C VAL A 353 -7.11 -31.05 31.95
N GLU A 354 -7.55 -32.31 32.02
CA GLU A 354 -7.14 -33.36 31.08
C GLU A 354 -7.40 -32.93 29.62
N ALA A 355 -6.42 -33.18 28.75
CA ALA A 355 -6.50 -32.84 27.34
C ALA A 355 -7.72 -33.53 26.69
N ILE A 356 -8.66 -32.74 26.16
CA ILE A 356 -9.80 -33.27 25.41
C ILE A 356 -9.26 -33.97 24.16
N LYS A 357 -9.54 -35.27 24.03
CA LYS A 357 -9.17 -36.03 22.83
C LYS A 357 -10.01 -35.51 21.65
N ALA A 358 -9.35 -34.95 20.64
CA ALA A 358 -10.02 -34.52 19.42
C ALA A 358 -10.70 -35.72 18.72
N PRO A 359 -11.92 -35.55 18.18
CA PRO A 359 -12.56 -36.60 17.40
C PRO A 359 -11.75 -36.93 16.15
N ASP A 360 -11.87 -38.16 15.66
CA ASP A 360 -11.22 -38.62 14.44
C ASP A 360 -11.62 -37.74 13.24
N PHE A 361 -10.69 -37.50 12.33
CA PHE A 361 -10.88 -36.64 11.16
C PHE A 361 -11.07 -37.48 9.89
N THR A 362 -12.17 -37.24 9.16
CA THR A 362 -12.44 -37.90 7.87
C THR A 362 -12.43 -36.85 6.76
N PRO A 363 -11.41 -36.82 5.88
CA PRO A 363 -11.31 -35.81 4.82
C PRO A 363 -12.48 -35.86 3.83
N LEU A 364 -12.82 -34.71 3.24
CA LEU A 364 -13.78 -34.64 2.13
C LEU A 364 -13.21 -35.31 0.87
N GLU A 365 -14.09 -35.98 0.14
CA GLU A 365 -13.74 -36.58 -1.15
C GLU A 365 -13.75 -35.54 -2.28
N ASP A 366 -12.79 -35.67 -3.19
CA ASP A 366 -12.70 -34.87 -4.42
C ASP A 366 -13.29 -35.69 -5.56
N THR A 367 -14.61 -35.89 -5.48
CA THR A 367 -15.37 -36.68 -6.45
C THR A 367 -15.39 -35.96 -7.80
N PRO A 368 -15.02 -36.60 -8.92
CA PRO A 368 -15.05 -35.95 -10.23
C PRO A 368 -16.48 -35.67 -10.70
N LEU A 369 -16.68 -34.57 -11.42
CA LEU A 369 -17.91 -34.30 -12.16
C LEU A 369 -18.15 -35.37 -13.23
N PRO A 370 -19.42 -35.75 -13.47
CA PRO A 370 -19.77 -36.75 -14.47
C PRO A 370 -19.54 -36.22 -15.89
N ASP A 371 -19.34 -37.13 -16.86
CA ASP A 371 -19.16 -36.74 -18.27
C ASP A 371 -20.34 -35.96 -18.85
N SER A 372 -21.56 -36.17 -18.31
CA SER A 372 -22.75 -35.40 -18.67
C SER A 372 -22.60 -33.89 -18.40
N ALA A 373 -21.71 -33.49 -17.46
CA ALA A 373 -21.40 -32.09 -17.19
C ALA A 373 -20.79 -31.37 -18.41
N ARG A 374 -20.14 -32.10 -19.32
CA ARG A 374 -19.56 -31.54 -20.55
C ARG A 374 -20.64 -30.97 -21.47
N ASP A 375 -21.74 -31.70 -21.62
CA ASP A 375 -22.87 -31.23 -22.43
C ASP A 375 -23.61 -30.06 -21.77
N ILE A 376 -23.70 -30.04 -20.43
CA ILE A 376 -24.26 -28.91 -19.68
C ILE A 376 -23.46 -27.63 -19.94
N LEU A 377 -22.12 -27.70 -19.94
CA LEU A 377 -21.25 -26.54 -20.18
C LEU A 377 -21.36 -26.03 -21.62
N VAL A 378 -21.46 -26.92 -22.61
CA VAL A 378 -21.71 -26.54 -24.01
C VAL A 378 -23.08 -25.85 -24.14
N ASN A 379 -24.12 -26.39 -23.51
CA ASN A 379 -25.45 -25.79 -23.52
C ASN A 379 -25.47 -24.41 -22.83
N ASN A 380 -24.74 -24.26 -21.71
CA ASN A 380 -24.59 -22.97 -21.03
C ASN A 380 -23.93 -21.94 -21.94
N PHE A 381 -22.83 -22.32 -22.60
CA PHE A 381 -22.14 -21.46 -23.54
C PHE A 381 -23.03 -21.03 -24.72
N ASN A 382 -23.74 -21.98 -25.34
CA ASN A 382 -24.62 -21.69 -26.48
C ASN A 382 -25.74 -20.71 -26.10
N GLU A 383 -26.39 -20.90 -24.93
CA GLU A 383 -27.39 -19.95 -24.44
C GLU A 383 -26.80 -18.55 -24.19
N MET A 384 -25.61 -18.48 -23.61
CA MET A 384 -24.91 -17.21 -23.36
C MET A 384 -24.53 -16.51 -24.67
N LEU A 385 -24.06 -17.26 -25.66
CA LEU A 385 -23.63 -16.73 -26.96
C LEU A 385 -24.81 -16.11 -27.72
N VAL A 386 -25.97 -16.79 -27.73
CA VAL A 386 -27.21 -16.25 -28.32
C VAL A 386 -27.60 -14.94 -27.65
N LYS A 387 -27.65 -14.91 -26.32
CA LYS A 387 -28.01 -13.70 -25.57
C LYS A 387 -26.99 -12.56 -25.75
N ALA A 388 -25.70 -12.87 -25.83
CA ALA A 388 -24.66 -11.88 -26.06
C ALA A 388 -24.78 -11.25 -27.46
N LYS A 389 -25.15 -12.05 -28.47
CA LYS A 389 -25.42 -11.56 -29.83
C LYS A 389 -26.61 -10.59 -29.85
N GLU A 390 -27.73 -10.97 -29.24
CA GLU A 390 -28.92 -10.12 -29.14
C GLU A 390 -28.62 -8.77 -28.44
N ASN A 391 -27.82 -8.81 -27.38
CA ASN A 391 -27.41 -7.59 -26.66
C ASN A 391 -26.47 -6.71 -27.50
N ALA A 392 -25.54 -7.30 -28.24
CA ALA A 392 -24.64 -6.56 -29.12
C ALA A 392 -25.39 -5.88 -30.26
N GLU A 393 -26.36 -6.57 -30.88
CA GLU A 393 -27.22 -6.00 -31.93
C GLU A 393 -28.07 -4.85 -31.39
N ARG A 394 -28.61 -5.00 -30.17
CA ARG A 394 -29.36 -3.93 -29.49
C ARG A 394 -28.50 -2.70 -29.19
N GLU A 395 -27.29 -2.89 -28.66
CA GLU A 395 -26.35 -1.79 -28.38
C GLU A 395 -25.97 -1.04 -29.67
N ILE A 396 -25.79 -1.76 -30.79
CA ILE A 396 -25.53 -1.15 -32.10
C ILE A 396 -26.70 -0.26 -32.54
N GLU A 397 -27.95 -0.71 -32.33
CA GLU A 397 -29.14 0.07 -32.67
C GLU A 397 -29.31 1.30 -31.77
N GLU A 398 -29.18 1.12 -30.45
CA GLU A 398 -29.27 2.20 -29.46
C GLU A 398 -28.22 3.30 -29.69
N ASN A 399 -27.02 2.92 -30.14
CA ASN A 399 -25.94 3.86 -30.46
C ASN A 399 -26.27 4.80 -31.65
N LYS A 400 -27.20 4.42 -32.54
CA LYS A 400 -27.56 5.27 -33.70
C LYS A 400 -28.31 6.53 -33.28
N THR A 401 -29.06 6.46 -32.17
CA THR A 401 -29.91 7.56 -31.69
C THR A 401 -29.42 8.19 -30.39
N SER A 402 -28.39 7.61 -29.76
CA SER A 402 -27.88 8.06 -28.46
C SER A 402 -26.83 9.17 -28.56
N LYS A 403 -26.85 10.12 -27.62
CA LYS A 403 -25.85 11.20 -27.52
C LYS A 403 -24.44 10.68 -27.20
N HIS A 404 -24.35 9.51 -26.59
CA HIS A 404 -23.10 8.82 -26.25
C HIS A 404 -23.18 7.38 -26.73
N SER A 405 -22.11 6.90 -27.39
CA SER A 405 -22.02 5.52 -27.87
C SER A 405 -21.26 4.62 -26.89
N TYR A 406 -21.80 3.44 -26.62
CA TYR A 406 -21.15 2.40 -25.80
C TYR A 406 -20.76 1.19 -26.66
N ASN A 407 -19.81 0.38 -26.21
CA ASN A 407 -19.36 -0.81 -26.95
C ASN A 407 -19.13 -2.04 -26.06
N TRP A 408 -19.71 -2.06 -24.86
CA TRP A 408 -19.43 -3.11 -23.88
C TRP A 408 -20.12 -4.43 -24.28
N ALA A 409 -21.35 -4.39 -24.81
CA ALA A 409 -22.07 -5.58 -25.24
C ALA A 409 -21.44 -6.18 -26.51
N GLN A 410 -21.03 -5.33 -27.46
CA GLN A 410 -20.27 -5.73 -28.63
C GLN A 410 -18.94 -6.39 -28.27
N ARG A 411 -18.18 -5.82 -27.32
CA ARG A 411 -16.93 -6.42 -26.82
C ARG A 411 -17.17 -7.76 -26.15
N HIS A 412 -18.20 -7.85 -25.31
CA HIS A 412 -18.55 -9.10 -24.63
C HIS A 412 -18.90 -10.22 -25.61
N TYR A 413 -19.74 -9.94 -26.62
CA TYR A 413 -20.05 -10.91 -27.68
C TYR A 413 -18.79 -11.33 -28.46
N LYS A 414 -17.93 -10.37 -28.83
CA LYS A 414 -16.67 -10.65 -29.52
C LYS A 414 -15.73 -11.55 -28.69
N ASP A 415 -15.67 -11.35 -27.38
CA ASP A 415 -14.82 -12.15 -26.50
C ASP A 415 -15.41 -13.54 -26.25
N LEU A 416 -16.73 -13.67 -26.13
CA LEU A 416 -17.40 -14.95 -25.99
C LEU A 416 -17.33 -15.79 -27.27
N SER A 417 -17.37 -15.15 -28.45
CA SER A 417 -17.25 -15.80 -29.76
C SER A 417 -15.87 -16.41 -30.05
N LYS A 418 -14.87 -16.15 -29.19
CA LYS A 418 -13.54 -16.79 -29.29
C LYS A 418 -13.49 -18.16 -28.63
N ILE A 419 -14.55 -18.54 -27.91
CA ILE A 419 -14.64 -19.82 -27.21
C ILE A 419 -15.34 -20.82 -28.13
N ASP A 420 -14.82 -22.05 -28.20
CA ASP A 420 -15.45 -23.15 -28.92
C ASP A 420 -15.99 -24.25 -27.99
N GLU A 421 -16.79 -25.16 -28.54
CA GLU A 421 -17.37 -26.26 -27.75
C GLU A 421 -16.31 -27.18 -27.13
N LYS A 422 -15.15 -27.35 -27.79
CA LYS A 422 -14.07 -28.19 -27.27
C LYS A 422 -13.50 -27.58 -25.99
N GLN A 423 -13.33 -26.27 -25.96
CA GLN A 423 -12.91 -25.53 -24.76
C GLN A 423 -13.96 -25.65 -23.66
N CYS A 424 -15.25 -25.54 -23.96
CA CYS A 424 -16.32 -25.73 -22.98
C CYS A 424 -16.30 -27.15 -22.37
N ARG A 425 -16.15 -28.18 -23.21
CA ARG A 425 -16.06 -29.57 -22.73
C ARG A 425 -14.83 -29.80 -21.87
N ALA A 426 -13.69 -29.20 -22.21
CA ALA A 426 -12.45 -29.30 -21.46
C ALA A 426 -12.50 -28.65 -20.06
N LEU A 427 -13.50 -27.82 -19.76
CA LEU A 427 -13.65 -27.25 -18.41
C LEU A 427 -13.90 -28.31 -17.34
N VAL A 428 -14.56 -29.43 -17.69
CA VAL A 428 -14.71 -30.57 -16.76
C VAL A 428 -13.35 -31.12 -16.35
N ASP A 429 -12.40 -31.24 -17.29
CA ASP A 429 -11.05 -31.72 -16.97
C ASP A 429 -10.32 -30.75 -16.04
N LYS A 430 -10.44 -29.44 -16.28
CA LYS A 430 -9.85 -28.41 -15.40
C LYS A 430 -10.43 -28.49 -13.99
N LEU A 431 -11.75 -28.65 -13.88
CA LEU A 431 -12.47 -28.74 -12.62
C LEU A 431 -12.15 -30.02 -11.86
N ASN A 432 -12.07 -31.17 -12.54
CA ASN A 432 -11.78 -32.46 -11.90
C ASN A 432 -10.31 -32.61 -11.50
N SER A 433 -9.37 -32.12 -12.33
CA SER A 433 -7.93 -32.30 -12.09
C SER A 433 -7.30 -31.20 -11.23
N GLY A 434 -7.93 -30.02 -11.12
CA GLY A 434 -7.29 -28.84 -10.56
C GLY A 434 -6.12 -28.30 -11.41
N GLN A 435 -5.98 -28.77 -12.65
CA GLN A 435 -4.93 -28.35 -13.59
C GLN A 435 -5.47 -27.42 -14.67
N GLY A 436 -4.66 -26.44 -15.06
CA GLY A 436 -5.01 -25.45 -16.09
C GLY A 436 -5.90 -24.33 -15.57
N THR A 437 -5.56 -23.09 -15.94
CA THR A 437 -6.27 -21.90 -15.48
C THR A 437 -7.67 -21.80 -16.10
N ILE A 438 -8.63 -21.37 -15.29
CA ILE A 438 -10.00 -21.04 -15.70
C ILE A 438 -10.06 -19.53 -15.99
N GLN A 439 -10.49 -19.14 -17.19
CA GLN A 439 -10.62 -17.74 -17.59
C GLN A 439 -11.94 -17.13 -17.13
N VAL A 440 -12.04 -15.79 -17.10
CA VAL A 440 -13.22 -15.07 -16.62
C VAL A 440 -14.50 -15.48 -17.37
N ASN A 441 -14.45 -15.61 -18.69
CA ASN A 441 -15.61 -16.04 -19.48
C ASN A 441 -15.97 -17.51 -19.22
N GLU A 442 -14.98 -18.37 -18.92
CA GLU A 442 -15.21 -19.78 -18.57
C GLU A 442 -15.93 -19.90 -17.21
N ILE A 443 -15.61 -19.03 -16.24
CA ILE A 443 -16.31 -18.97 -14.95
C ILE A 443 -17.80 -18.65 -15.15
N GLN A 444 -18.11 -17.72 -16.06
CA GLN A 444 -19.50 -17.38 -16.36
C GLN A 444 -20.25 -18.58 -16.96
N ILE A 445 -19.60 -19.36 -17.84
CA ILE A 445 -20.18 -20.60 -18.39
C ILE A 445 -20.44 -21.63 -17.29
N ILE A 446 -19.50 -21.80 -16.34
CA ILE A 446 -19.64 -22.73 -15.21
C ILE A 446 -20.79 -22.30 -14.29
N LYS A 447 -20.91 -21.01 -13.96
CA LYS A 447 -21.93 -20.47 -13.05
C LYS A 447 -23.29 -20.24 -13.71
N HIS A 448 -23.42 -20.36 -15.03
CA HIS A 448 -24.67 -20.06 -15.74
C HIS A 448 -25.84 -20.89 -15.21
N LYS A 449 -26.86 -20.18 -14.70
CA LYS A 449 -28.07 -20.73 -14.07
C LYS A 449 -27.79 -21.74 -12.95
N ASN A 450 -26.59 -21.72 -12.34
CA ASN A 450 -26.16 -22.66 -11.31
C ASN A 450 -26.30 -24.15 -11.68
N ARG A 451 -26.31 -24.51 -12.98
CA ARG A 451 -26.52 -25.91 -13.41
C ARG A 451 -25.39 -26.83 -12.93
N ILE A 452 -24.14 -26.41 -13.09
CA ILE A 452 -22.97 -27.17 -12.61
C ILE A 452 -22.88 -27.16 -11.07
N PRO A 453 -22.96 -26.00 -10.37
CA PRO A 453 -22.97 -25.98 -8.90
C PRO A 453 -24.06 -26.84 -8.23
N ASN A 454 -25.19 -27.06 -8.90
CA ASN A 454 -26.31 -27.86 -8.39
C ASN A 454 -26.16 -29.36 -8.67
N LEU A 455 -25.14 -29.82 -9.41
CA LEU A 455 -24.88 -31.25 -9.57
C LEU A 455 -24.50 -31.88 -8.21
N PRO A 456 -25.01 -33.07 -7.88
CA PRO A 456 -24.63 -33.78 -6.66
C PRO A 456 -23.12 -33.98 -6.53
N GLU A 457 -22.44 -34.28 -7.63
CA GLU A 457 -20.99 -34.50 -7.71
C GLU A 457 -20.17 -33.21 -7.65
N TYR A 458 -20.81 -32.03 -7.68
CA TYR A 458 -20.12 -30.77 -7.47
C TYR A 458 -19.75 -30.62 -5.99
N THR A 459 -18.52 -30.99 -5.66
CA THR A 459 -17.93 -30.91 -4.31
C THR A 459 -17.34 -29.52 -3.96
N PHE A 460 -16.91 -29.37 -2.71
CA PHE A 460 -16.23 -28.15 -2.24
C PHE A 460 -14.93 -27.86 -3.00
N PHE A 461 -14.23 -28.89 -3.49
CA PHE A 461 -13.04 -28.73 -4.34
C PHE A 461 -13.34 -27.94 -5.61
N HIS A 462 -14.44 -28.25 -6.30
CA HIS A 462 -14.83 -27.51 -7.51
C HIS A 462 -15.14 -26.05 -7.20
N ALA A 463 -15.85 -25.77 -6.10
CA ALA A 463 -16.13 -24.40 -5.68
C ALA A 463 -14.85 -23.61 -5.46
N VAL A 464 -13.88 -24.18 -4.73
CA VAL A 464 -12.58 -23.54 -4.49
C VAL A 464 -11.81 -23.32 -5.80
N ARG A 465 -11.79 -24.29 -6.70
CA ARG A 465 -11.15 -24.16 -8.03
C ARG A 465 -11.79 -23.05 -8.86
N VAL A 466 -13.12 -22.89 -8.84
CA VAL A 466 -13.80 -21.80 -9.54
C VAL A 466 -13.46 -20.44 -8.92
N ILE A 467 -13.46 -20.34 -7.59
CA ILE A 467 -13.14 -19.10 -6.85
C ILE A 467 -11.72 -18.62 -7.14
N THR A 468 -10.76 -19.54 -7.23
CA THR A 468 -9.35 -19.21 -7.46
C THR A 468 -8.96 -19.14 -8.92
N ASN A 469 -9.91 -19.30 -9.85
CA ASN A 469 -9.65 -19.46 -11.28
C ASN A 469 -8.72 -20.66 -11.57
N ASN A 470 -8.73 -21.66 -10.70
CA ASN A 470 -7.86 -22.83 -10.69
C ASN A 470 -6.38 -22.46 -10.73
N ARG A 471 -6.04 -21.32 -10.10
CA ARG A 471 -4.66 -20.85 -9.99
C ARG A 471 -3.95 -21.62 -8.90
N GLN A 472 -2.76 -22.08 -9.25
CA GLN A 472 -1.82 -22.65 -8.30
C GLN A 472 -1.33 -21.57 -7.35
N HIS A 473 -1.06 -21.95 -6.10
CA HIS A 473 -0.42 -21.10 -5.10
C HIS A 473 -1.21 -19.83 -4.73
N ALA A 474 -2.53 -19.93 -4.68
CA ALA A 474 -3.39 -18.90 -4.11
C ALA A 474 -2.98 -18.61 -2.64
N ASP A 475 -3.05 -17.34 -2.25
CA ASP A 475 -2.60 -16.85 -0.95
C ASP A 475 -3.71 -16.12 -0.16
N HIS A 476 -4.91 -16.03 -0.73
CA HIS A 476 -6.07 -15.39 -0.15
C HIS A 476 -7.35 -16.20 -0.41
N PHE A 477 -8.17 -16.36 0.63
CA PHE A 477 -9.52 -16.91 0.57
C PHE A 477 -10.42 -16.08 1.48
N SER A 478 -11.46 -15.46 0.93
CA SER A 478 -12.33 -14.52 1.66
C SER A 478 -13.49 -15.25 2.32
N SER A 479 -13.89 -14.80 3.52
CA SER A 479 -15.10 -15.28 4.18
C SER A 479 -16.38 -14.96 3.39
N HIS A 480 -16.33 -13.98 2.47
CA HIS A 480 -17.47 -13.63 1.62
C HIS A 480 -17.91 -14.79 0.73
N TYR A 481 -16.98 -15.65 0.29
CA TYR A 481 -17.28 -16.76 -0.62
C TYR A 481 -18.27 -17.78 -0.03
N PHE A 482 -18.27 -17.92 1.29
CA PHE A 482 -19.22 -18.79 2.00
C PHE A 482 -20.68 -18.30 1.91
N ASN A 483 -20.88 -17.00 1.68
CA ASN A 483 -22.22 -16.41 1.62
C ASN A 483 -22.74 -16.24 0.17
N SER A 484 -21.86 -16.26 -0.84
CA SER A 484 -22.22 -15.86 -2.21
C SER A 484 -21.84 -16.86 -3.29
N ASP A 485 -20.73 -17.59 -3.13
CA ASP A 485 -20.12 -18.37 -4.21
C ASP A 485 -20.10 -19.89 -3.96
N ILE A 486 -20.19 -20.32 -2.70
CA ILE A 486 -20.23 -21.73 -2.32
C ILE A 486 -21.67 -22.13 -2.02
N PRO A 487 -22.22 -23.17 -2.68
CA PRO A 487 -23.54 -23.70 -2.36
C PRO A 487 -23.66 -24.08 -0.87
N GLU A 488 -24.74 -23.64 -0.21
CA GLU A 488 -24.98 -23.87 1.22
C GLU A 488 -24.93 -25.36 1.61
N ARG A 489 -25.41 -26.26 0.73
CA ARG A 489 -25.33 -27.72 0.91
C ARG A 489 -23.92 -28.28 1.08
N LEU A 490 -22.89 -27.54 0.67
CA LEU A 490 -21.49 -27.94 0.82
C LEU A 490 -20.87 -27.46 2.14
N LEU A 491 -21.61 -26.66 2.91
CA LEU A 491 -21.14 -26.01 4.13
C LEU A 491 -21.80 -26.57 5.40
N SER A 492 -22.92 -27.29 5.27
CA SER A 492 -23.73 -27.73 6.41
C SER A 492 -23.00 -28.65 7.40
N ASP A 493 -22.03 -29.43 6.92
CA ASP A 493 -21.40 -30.51 7.68
C ASP A 493 -19.86 -30.45 7.65
N ILE A 494 -19.29 -29.26 7.39
CA ILE A 494 -17.83 -29.08 7.34
C ILE A 494 -17.29 -28.46 8.63
N GLU A 495 -16.13 -28.94 9.07
CA GLU A 495 -15.34 -28.33 10.15
C GLU A 495 -14.08 -27.64 9.59
N LEU A 496 -13.36 -26.90 10.43
CA LEU A 496 -12.16 -26.17 10.01
C LEU A 496 -11.09 -27.06 9.38
N ARG A 497 -10.94 -28.30 9.89
CA ARG A 497 -10.01 -29.28 9.32
C ARG A 497 -10.37 -29.64 7.87
N HIS A 498 -11.66 -29.63 7.49
CA HIS A 498 -12.07 -29.82 6.09
C HIS A 498 -11.68 -28.64 5.22
N VAL A 499 -11.86 -27.39 5.70
CA VAL A 499 -11.47 -26.19 4.95
C VAL A 499 -9.97 -26.19 4.71
N GLU A 500 -9.17 -26.42 5.75
CA GLU A 500 -7.73 -26.51 5.63
C GLU A 500 -7.31 -27.60 4.63
N ASN A 501 -7.87 -28.80 4.74
CA ASN A 501 -7.56 -29.91 3.86
C ASN A 501 -7.89 -29.61 2.39
N VAL A 502 -9.05 -29.00 2.10
CA VAL A 502 -9.43 -28.64 0.73
C VAL A 502 -8.53 -27.55 0.18
N LEU A 503 -8.22 -26.51 0.96
CA LEU A 503 -7.31 -25.44 0.53
C LEU A 503 -5.89 -25.97 0.26
N GLU A 504 -5.39 -26.86 1.10
CA GLU A 504 -4.08 -27.49 0.89
C GLU A 504 -4.06 -28.31 -0.41
N ARG A 505 -5.07 -29.16 -0.62
CA ARG A 505 -5.21 -29.98 -1.82
C ARG A 505 -5.53 -29.17 -3.09
N CYS A 506 -6.04 -27.94 -2.93
CA CYS A 506 -6.16 -26.96 -4.00
C CYS A 506 -4.91 -26.05 -4.12
N HIS A 507 -3.79 -26.44 -3.52
CA HIS A 507 -2.47 -25.85 -3.66
C HIS A 507 -2.33 -24.41 -3.14
N PHE A 508 -3.05 -24.04 -2.08
CA PHE A 508 -2.81 -22.77 -1.40
C PHE A 508 -1.46 -22.75 -0.67
N LYS A 509 -0.73 -21.62 -0.71
CA LYS A 509 0.62 -21.53 -0.09
C LYS A 509 0.63 -21.71 1.43
N ARG A 510 -0.47 -21.36 2.10
CA ARG A 510 -0.56 -21.28 3.57
C ARG A 510 -1.97 -21.64 4.06
N ALA A 511 -2.46 -22.83 3.69
CA ALA A 511 -3.82 -23.28 3.99
C ALA A 511 -4.20 -23.13 5.47
N THR A 512 -3.33 -23.55 6.40
CA THR A 512 -3.53 -23.40 7.85
C THR A 512 -3.74 -21.94 8.26
N ARG A 513 -2.86 -21.04 7.81
CA ARG A 513 -2.94 -19.61 8.18
C ARG A 513 -4.19 -18.95 7.60
N ILE A 514 -4.56 -19.32 6.38
CA ILE A 514 -5.76 -18.80 5.71
C ILE A 514 -7.01 -19.27 6.47
N THR A 515 -7.05 -20.54 6.86
CA THR A 515 -8.15 -21.11 7.66
C THR A 515 -8.26 -20.42 9.01
N ALA A 516 -7.14 -20.19 9.70
CA ALA A 516 -7.12 -19.45 10.96
C ALA A 516 -7.62 -17.99 10.80
N ALA A 517 -7.22 -17.31 9.71
CA ALA A 517 -7.67 -15.94 9.43
C ALA A 517 -9.19 -15.88 9.17
N LEU A 518 -9.78 -16.88 8.53
CA LEU A 518 -11.24 -16.96 8.35
C LEU A 518 -11.98 -16.96 9.70
N CYS A 519 -11.43 -17.64 10.71
CA CYS A 519 -12.00 -17.71 12.05
C CYS A 519 -11.78 -16.44 12.86
N LEU A 520 -10.56 -15.91 12.83
CA LEU A 520 -10.09 -14.88 13.78
C LEU A 520 -10.21 -13.45 13.26
N GLU A 521 -10.23 -13.25 11.93
CA GLU A 521 -10.18 -11.92 11.31
C GLU A 521 -11.47 -11.54 10.57
N SER A 522 -12.43 -12.46 10.41
CA SER A 522 -13.68 -12.14 9.71
C SER A 522 -14.66 -11.34 10.59
N TYR A 523 -15.17 -10.22 10.05
CA TYR A 523 -16.03 -9.24 10.74
C TYR A 523 -17.39 -9.76 11.23
N GLN A 524 -17.68 -11.05 11.07
CA GLN A 524 -18.92 -11.69 11.49
C GLN A 524 -18.58 -13.12 11.93
N ASP A 525 -18.39 -13.29 13.24
CA ASP A 525 -18.28 -14.57 13.96
C ASP A 525 -17.81 -15.76 13.10
N GLY A 526 -16.53 -15.77 12.71
CA GLY A 526 -15.95 -16.88 11.93
C GLY A 526 -16.18 -18.24 12.60
N LEU A 527 -16.18 -18.28 13.93
CA LEU A 527 -16.47 -19.47 14.74
C LEU A 527 -17.96 -19.85 14.77
N ARG A 528 -18.91 -18.95 14.52
CA ARG A 528 -20.34 -19.33 14.44
C ARG A 528 -20.66 -20.13 13.18
N ARG A 529 -19.79 -20.11 12.17
CA ARG A 529 -20.00 -20.82 10.90
C ARG A 529 -19.64 -22.30 10.96
N PHE A 530 -18.83 -22.69 11.94
CA PHE A 530 -18.37 -24.06 12.11
C PHE A 530 -18.86 -24.53 13.49
N PRO A 531 -19.89 -25.40 13.55
CA PRO A 531 -20.48 -25.83 14.81
C PRO A 531 -19.51 -26.60 15.72
#